data_AF-A0A7C1G2W9-F1
#
_entry.id   AF-A0A7C1G2W9-F1
#
_cell.length_a   1.000
_cell.length_b   1.000
_cell.length_c   1.000
_cell.angle_alpha   90.00
_cell.angle_beta   90.00
_cell.angle_gamma   90.00
#
_symmetry.space_group_name_H-M   'P 1'
#
loop_
_entity.id
_entity.type
_entity.pdbx_description
1 polymer ?
#
loop_
_entity_poly.entity_id
_entity_poly.type
_entity_poly.pdbx_seq_one_letter_code
_entity_poly.pdbx_strand_id
1 'polypeptide(L)'
;MTLIIKGAGLTIEAVVNVARHGEKVELDPPAIKRIEKCRVMLEKKIEAHEIMYGVNTGIGEFSEIILNDDQVKDFQKYLIYNHAAGIGEAMPEDYVRGAMVGRINVHAHGNSGIRPVITQTLVEMLNKGVTPYVCRKGSVGASGDLAPMAQIALLLLGEGKAFYQGELLEGTEAMGRAGIAVPGLHARDGLGVINGSNVLTAMSALFLYDANRWLKQAEIAASMSLEALKANMSPYTARLHEVRGFKGAVRSALSINKMINGGDLKSGKVKHKVQDA
;
A
#
# COMPACT_ATOMS: atom_id res chain seq x y z
N MET A 1 -9.16 13.96 10.10
CA MET A 1 -10.02 12.83 9.76
C MET A 1 -9.22 11.56 10.03
N THR A 2 -9.87 10.47 10.44
CA THR A 2 -9.21 9.20 10.79
C THR A 2 -9.82 8.10 9.94
N LEU A 3 -8.99 7.33 9.25
CA LEU A 3 -9.41 6.17 8.46
C LEU A 3 -9.67 4.98 9.38
N ILE A 4 -10.90 4.48 9.37
CA ILE A 4 -11.28 3.24 10.09
C ILE A 4 -11.04 2.04 9.18
N ILE A 5 -10.04 1.22 9.53
CA ILE A 5 -9.66 0.01 8.76
C ILE A 5 -10.52 -1.17 9.20
N LYS A 6 -11.33 -1.66 8.27
CA LYS A 6 -12.33 -2.71 8.49
C LYS A 6 -11.90 -4.09 7.99
N GLY A 7 -10.76 -4.20 7.31
CA GLY A 7 -10.32 -5.44 6.66
C GLY A 7 -10.86 -5.68 5.24
N ALA A 8 -11.56 -4.69 4.68
CA ALA A 8 -12.08 -4.67 3.32
C ALA A 8 -12.41 -3.23 2.90
N GLY A 9 -12.56 -2.99 1.60
CA GLY A 9 -13.05 -1.72 1.06
C GLY A 9 -12.06 -0.55 1.14
N LEU A 10 -10.76 -0.82 1.30
CA LEU A 10 -9.72 0.20 1.26
C LEU A 10 -9.63 0.79 -0.16
N THR A 11 -9.87 2.11 -0.29
CA THR A 11 -9.82 2.81 -1.58
C THR A 11 -8.43 3.37 -1.87
N ILE A 12 -8.16 3.70 -3.14
CA ILE A 12 -6.90 4.35 -3.56
C ILE A 12 -6.71 5.67 -2.81
N GLU A 13 -7.77 6.47 -2.69
CA GLU A 13 -7.74 7.77 -2.01
C GLU A 13 -7.39 7.62 -0.52
N ALA A 14 -7.92 6.59 0.14
CA ALA A 14 -7.59 6.32 1.54
C ALA A 14 -6.11 5.94 1.72
N VAL A 15 -5.55 5.13 0.80
CA VAL A 15 -4.11 4.82 0.81
C VAL A 15 -3.29 6.10 0.63
N VAL A 16 -3.65 6.94 -0.34
CA VAL A 16 -2.97 8.21 -0.62
C VAL A 16 -3.00 9.14 0.59
N ASN A 17 -4.15 9.30 1.23
CA ASN A 17 -4.28 10.19 2.37
C ASN A 17 -3.41 9.77 3.56
N VAL A 18 -3.34 8.47 3.86
CA VAL A 18 -2.46 8.00 4.93
C VAL A 18 -0.99 8.09 4.51
N ALA A 19 -0.67 7.65 3.29
CA ALA A 19 0.69 7.59 2.79
C ALA A 19 1.34 8.97 2.66
N ARG A 20 0.64 9.94 2.07
CA ARG A 20 1.17 11.27 1.72
C ARG A 20 0.70 12.41 2.61
N HIS A 21 -0.48 12.29 3.20
CA HIS A 21 -1.12 13.39 3.95
C HIS A 21 -1.19 13.12 5.45
N GLY A 22 -0.61 12.00 5.92
CA GLY A 22 -0.51 11.69 7.34
C GLY A 22 -1.86 11.46 8.01
N GLU A 23 -2.91 11.10 7.24
CA GLU A 23 -4.21 10.73 7.80
C GLU A 23 -4.02 9.58 8.82
N LYS A 24 -4.61 9.75 10.01
CA LYS A 24 -4.50 8.75 11.08
C LYS A 24 -5.30 7.52 10.72
N VAL A 25 -4.91 6.37 11.24
CA VAL A 25 -5.59 5.09 11.06
C VAL A 25 -6.01 4.51 12.41
N GLU A 26 -7.19 3.90 12.44
CA GLU A 26 -7.68 3.13 13.58
C GLU A 26 -8.24 1.79 13.08
N LEU A 27 -8.13 0.75 13.91
CA LEU A 27 -8.76 -0.54 13.62
C LEU A 27 -10.22 -0.52 14.06
N ASP A 28 -11.09 -0.99 13.19
CA ASP A 28 -12.49 -1.25 13.53
C ASP A 28 -12.58 -2.29 14.67
N PRO A 29 -13.37 -2.07 15.75
CA PRO A 29 -13.46 -3.03 16.85
C PRO A 29 -13.84 -4.46 16.43
N PRO A 30 -14.80 -4.67 15.50
CA PRO A 30 -15.02 -5.98 14.88
C PRO A 30 -13.79 -6.60 14.19
N ALA A 31 -12.92 -5.79 13.57
CA ALA A 31 -11.69 -6.30 12.96
C ALA A 31 -10.71 -6.83 14.01
N ILE A 32 -10.57 -6.13 15.14
CA ILE A 32 -9.77 -6.60 16.28
C ILE A 32 -10.28 -7.97 16.76
N LYS A 33 -11.61 -8.13 16.90
CA LYS A 33 -12.22 -9.42 17.28
C LYS A 33 -11.94 -10.55 16.30
N ARG A 34 -11.86 -10.26 14.99
CA ARG A 34 -11.47 -11.28 14.00
C ARG A 34 -10.00 -11.67 14.12
N ILE A 35 -9.10 -10.72 14.33
CA ILE A 35 -7.68 -10.99 14.57
C ILE A 35 -7.51 -11.88 15.82
N GLU A 36 -8.12 -11.49 16.93
CA GLU A 36 -8.11 -12.24 18.19
C GLU A 36 -8.64 -13.68 17.99
N LYS A 37 -9.79 -13.83 17.34
CA LYS A 37 -10.39 -15.16 17.07
C LYS A 37 -9.46 -16.05 16.25
N CYS A 38 -8.82 -15.51 15.22
CA CYS A 38 -7.87 -16.25 14.40
C CYS A 38 -6.63 -16.65 15.20
N ARG A 39 -6.13 -15.75 16.05
CA ARG A 39 -4.99 -16.05 16.92
C ARG A 39 -5.32 -17.16 17.91
N VAL A 40 -6.46 -17.10 18.59
CA VAL A 40 -6.90 -18.15 19.53
C VAL A 40 -7.00 -19.52 18.85
N MET A 41 -7.48 -19.57 17.61
CA MET A 41 -7.51 -20.82 16.84
C MET A 41 -6.10 -21.35 16.56
N LEU A 42 -5.15 -20.47 16.20
CA LEU A 42 -3.77 -20.86 15.97
C LEU A 42 -3.08 -21.37 17.24
N GLU A 43 -3.27 -20.71 18.39
CA GLU A 43 -2.67 -21.16 19.66
C GLU A 43 -3.09 -22.58 20.01
N LYS A 44 -4.40 -22.90 19.87
CA LYS A 44 -4.90 -24.27 20.10
C LYS A 44 -4.22 -25.32 19.21
N LYS A 45 -3.92 -24.97 17.95
CA LYS A 45 -3.23 -25.86 17.02
C LYS A 45 -1.75 -26.02 17.36
N ILE A 46 -1.11 -24.95 17.84
CA ILE A 46 0.28 -24.99 18.33
C ILE A 46 0.35 -25.89 19.58
N GLU A 47 -0.56 -25.71 20.54
CA GLU A 47 -0.66 -26.56 21.75
C GLU A 47 -0.95 -28.03 21.42
N ALA A 48 -1.73 -28.29 20.36
CA ALA A 48 -2.00 -29.63 19.86
C ALA A 48 -0.85 -30.24 19.02
N HIS A 49 0.27 -29.52 18.85
CA HIS A 49 1.40 -29.90 18.00
C HIS A 49 1.01 -30.26 16.55
N GLU A 50 -0.02 -29.60 16.00
CA GLU A 50 -0.38 -29.77 14.59
C GLU A 50 0.73 -29.21 13.68
N ILE A 51 1.10 -29.96 12.64
CA ILE A 51 2.11 -29.52 11.66
C ILE A 51 1.50 -28.44 10.75
N MET A 52 2.11 -27.25 10.76
CA MET A 52 1.60 -26.06 10.09
C MET A 52 2.71 -25.27 9.40
N TYR A 53 2.55 -25.08 8.09
CA TYR A 53 3.46 -24.31 7.24
C TYR A 53 3.79 -22.92 7.79
N GLY A 54 5.08 -22.64 8.00
CA GLY A 54 5.57 -21.34 8.45
C GLY A 54 5.14 -20.94 9.86
N VAL A 55 4.63 -21.89 10.64
CA VAL A 55 4.35 -21.78 12.09
C VAL A 55 5.38 -22.59 12.85
N ASN A 56 5.34 -23.91 12.71
CA ASN A 56 6.27 -24.89 13.29
C ASN A 56 6.97 -25.74 12.21
N THR A 57 6.89 -25.33 10.95
CA THR A 57 7.76 -25.81 9.89
C THR A 57 8.50 -24.65 9.24
N GLY A 58 9.53 -24.97 8.45
CA GLY A 58 10.17 -23.99 7.56
C GLY A 58 9.24 -23.45 6.46
N ILE A 59 9.79 -22.65 5.56
CA ILE A 59 9.07 -22.10 4.40
C ILE A 59 9.80 -22.40 3.10
N GLY A 60 9.08 -22.35 1.98
CA GLY A 60 9.64 -22.64 0.66
C GLY A 60 10.24 -24.04 0.58
N GLU A 61 11.51 -24.13 0.18
CA GLU A 61 12.27 -25.39 0.09
C GLU A 61 12.36 -26.13 1.43
N PHE A 62 12.30 -25.40 2.55
CA PHE A 62 12.37 -25.98 3.90
C PHE A 62 11.00 -26.30 4.51
N SER A 63 9.93 -26.31 3.71
CA SER A 63 8.56 -26.53 4.19
C SER A 63 8.32 -27.87 4.88
N GLU A 64 9.15 -28.87 4.58
CA GLU A 64 9.10 -30.22 5.16
C GLU A 64 9.89 -30.37 6.47
N ILE A 65 10.67 -29.35 6.86
CA ILE A 65 11.43 -29.37 8.12
C ILE A 65 10.52 -28.95 9.27
N ILE A 66 10.27 -29.87 10.21
CA ILE A 66 9.53 -29.61 11.45
C ILE A 66 10.51 -29.03 12.49
N LEU A 67 10.11 -27.93 13.11
CA LEU A 67 10.88 -27.21 14.11
C LEU A 67 10.47 -27.66 15.51
N ASN A 68 11.45 -27.76 16.42
CA ASN A 68 11.17 -27.94 17.84
C ASN A 68 10.77 -26.61 18.51
N ASP A 69 10.26 -26.67 19.75
CA ASP A 69 9.70 -25.50 20.44
C ASP A 69 10.70 -24.35 20.62
N ASP A 70 11.98 -24.65 20.84
CA ASP A 70 13.03 -23.63 20.97
C ASP A 70 13.34 -23.00 19.61
N GLN A 71 13.39 -23.80 18.54
CA GLN A 71 13.54 -23.29 17.18
C GLN A 71 12.35 -22.42 16.76
N VAL A 72 11.12 -22.76 17.16
CA VAL A 72 9.91 -21.97 16.85
C VAL A 72 9.98 -20.56 17.45
N LYS A 73 10.58 -20.40 18.64
CA LYS A 73 10.77 -19.09 19.28
C LYS A 73 11.65 -18.17 18.43
N ASP A 74 12.74 -18.70 17.89
CA ASP A 74 13.69 -17.90 17.11
C ASP A 74 13.37 -17.84 15.61
N PHE A 75 12.60 -18.80 15.10
CA PHE A 75 12.38 -18.96 13.66
C PHE A 75 11.82 -17.71 13.00
N GLN A 76 10.84 -17.05 13.63
CA GLN A 76 10.21 -15.87 13.04
C GLN A 76 11.17 -14.68 13.00
N LYS A 77 12.11 -14.58 13.94
CA LYS A 77 13.20 -13.61 13.93
C LYS A 77 14.18 -13.89 12.78
N TYR A 78 14.66 -15.13 12.66
CA TYR A 78 15.56 -15.52 11.57
C TYR A 78 14.91 -15.42 10.19
N LEU A 79 13.61 -15.68 10.10
CA LEU A 79 12.83 -15.46 8.89
C LEU A 79 12.94 -14.00 8.43
N ILE A 80 12.76 -13.03 9.35
CA ILE A 80 12.92 -11.60 9.03
C ILE A 80 14.35 -11.31 8.57
N TYR A 81 15.36 -11.77 9.29
CA TYR A 81 16.76 -11.50 8.93
C TYR A 81 17.14 -12.04 7.55
N ASN A 82 16.73 -13.27 7.27
CA ASN A 82 17.00 -13.90 5.99
C ASN A 82 16.32 -13.17 4.83
N HIS A 83 15.10 -12.66 5.06
CA HIS A 83 14.34 -11.98 4.01
C HIS A 83 14.65 -10.50 3.89
N ALA A 84 15.20 -9.82 4.91
CA ALA A 84 15.53 -8.39 4.89
C ALA A 84 16.72 -8.03 3.96
N ALA A 85 16.82 -8.70 2.82
CA ALA A 85 17.87 -8.62 1.81
C ALA A 85 17.59 -7.57 0.71
N GLY A 86 16.80 -6.54 1.00
CA GLY A 86 16.58 -5.43 0.08
C GLY A 86 17.86 -4.61 -0.12
N ILE A 87 18.13 -4.16 -1.34
CA ILE A 87 19.36 -3.44 -1.72
C ILE A 87 19.11 -2.11 -2.42
N GLY A 88 20.14 -1.25 -2.38
CA GLY A 88 20.13 0.07 -3.01
C GLY A 88 19.53 1.16 -2.12
N GLU A 89 19.11 2.25 -2.76
CA GLU A 89 18.56 3.42 -2.09
C GLU A 89 17.22 3.14 -1.41
N ALA A 90 16.88 3.97 -0.42
CA ALA A 90 15.54 4.00 0.16
C ALA A 90 14.48 4.22 -0.92
N MET A 91 13.38 3.49 -0.84
CA MET A 91 12.16 3.85 -1.57
C MET A 91 11.50 5.08 -0.93
N PRO A 92 10.68 5.83 -1.69
CA PRO A 92 9.86 6.91 -1.14
C PRO A 92 9.06 6.47 0.09
N GLU A 93 9.01 7.31 1.13
CA GLU A 93 8.30 7.02 2.38
C GLU A 93 6.81 6.72 2.17
N ASP A 94 6.17 7.36 1.18
CA ASP A 94 4.76 7.15 0.87
C ASP A 94 4.50 5.71 0.38
N TYR A 95 5.46 5.08 -0.31
CA TYR A 95 5.36 3.67 -0.71
C TYR A 95 5.37 2.75 0.51
N VAL A 96 6.27 3.00 1.48
CA VAL A 96 6.38 2.23 2.73
C VAL A 96 5.12 2.40 3.58
N ARG A 97 4.68 3.65 3.77
CA ARG A 97 3.46 3.96 4.54
C ARG A 97 2.23 3.32 3.90
N GLY A 98 2.09 3.40 2.57
CA GLY A 98 1.02 2.72 1.85
C GLY A 98 1.05 1.21 2.01
N ALA A 99 2.24 0.59 2.00
CA ALA A 99 2.41 -0.84 2.22
C ALA A 99 1.97 -1.25 3.63
N MET A 100 2.31 -0.46 4.65
CA MET A 100 1.88 -0.67 6.04
C MET A 100 0.35 -0.61 6.16
N VAL A 101 -0.31 0.39 5.55
CA VAL A 101 -1.79 0.49 5.56
C VAL A 101 -2.42 -0.73 4.90
N GLY A 102 -1.92 -1.12 3.72
CA GLY A 102 -2.38 -2.32 3.03
C GLY A 102 -2.19 -3.57 3.91
N ARG A 103 -1.08 -3.66 4.64
CA ARG A 103 -0.79 -4.81 5.49
C ARG A 103 -1.74 -4.87 6.68
N ILE A 104 -1.96 -3.74 7.36
CA ILE A 104 -2.93 -3.60 8.45
C ILE A 104 -4.33 -3.99 7.97
N ASN A 105 -4.74 -3.58 6.76
CA ASN A 105 -6.03 -3.96 6.21
C ASN A 105 -6.13 -5.49 5.96
N VAL A 106 -5.07 -6.16 5.53
CA VAL A 106 -5.12 -7.63 5.43
C VAL A 106 -5.17 -8.30 6.80
N HIS A 107 -4.41 -7.80 7.77
CA HIS A 107 -4.48 -8.30 9.16
C HIS A 107 -5.91 -8.16 9.71
N ALA A 108 -6.53 -6.99 9.50
CA ALA A 108 -7.90 -6.69 9.88
C ALA A 108 -8.93 -7.61 9.22
N HIS A 109 -8.60 -8.27 8.11
CA HIS A 109 -9.46 -9.30 7.51
C HIS A 109 -9.60 -10.54 8.42
N GLY A 110 -8.58 -10.82 9.26
CA GLY A 110 -8.67 -11.79 10.35
C GLY A 110 -8.30 -13.23 10.00
N ASN A 111 -7.46 -13.44 8.99
CA ASN A 111 -7.05 -14.79 8.54
C ASN A 111 -5.52 -15.02 8.60
N SER A 112 -4.78 -14.14 9.28
CA SER A 112 -3.30 -14.17 9.29
C SER A 112 -2.70 -14.94 10.48
N GLY A 113 -3.46 -15.20 11.55
CA GLY A 113 -2.97 -15.90 12.75
C GLY A 113 -1.95 -15.13 13.59
N ILE A 114 -1.79 -13.83 13.35
CA ILE A 114 -0.84 -12.98 14.09
C ILE A 114 -1.41 -12.51 15.43
N ARG A 115 -0.54 -12.09 16.34
CA ARG A 115 -0.98 -11.42 17.58
C ARG A 115 -1.54 -10.00 17.27
N PRO A 116 -2.61 -9.55 17.95
CA PRO A 116 -3.16 -8.20 17.77
C PRO A 116 -2.14 -7.06 17.95
N VAL A 117 -1.20 -7.24 18.90
CA VAL A 117 -0.15 -6.26 19.20
C VAL A 117 0.71 -5.93 17.98
N ILE A 118 0.90 -6.88 17.05
CA ILE A 118 1.66 -6.66 15.81
C ILE A 118 0.94 -5.64 14.92
N THR A 119 -0.35 -5.83 14.68
CA THR A 119 -1.16 -4.90 13.87
C THR A 119 -1.27 -3.54 14.54
N GLN A 120 -1.44 -3.51 15.86
CA GLN A 120 -1.51 -2.28 16.64
C GLN A 120 -0.19 -1.50 16.61
N THR A 121 0.95 -2.18 16.65
CA THR A 121 2.26 -1.54 16.50
C THR A 121 2.41 -0.89 15.12
N LEU A 122 1.99 -1.55 14.04
CA LEU A 122 2.00 -0.94 12.69
C LEU A 122 1.09 0.30 12.60
N VAL A 123 -0.08 0.26 13.25
CA VAL A 123 -0.99 1.41 13.38
C VAL A 123 -0.31 2.55 14.13
N GLU A 124 0.35 2.26 15.26
CA GLU A 124 1.09 3.25 16.03
C GLU A 124 2.23 3.88 15.23
N MET A 125 3.00 3.08 14.50
CA MET A 125 4.08 3.57 13.64
C MET A 125 3.55 4.56 12.59
N LEU A 126 2.47 4.21 11.89
CA LEU A 126 1.82 5.11 10.92
C LEU A 126 1.34 6.41 11.57
N ASN A 127 0.67 6.29 12.72
CA ASN A 127 0.07 7.41 13.44
C ASN A 127 1.11 8.32 14.10
N LYS A 128 2.22 7.78 14.58
CA LYS A 128 3.30 8.57 15.20
C LYS A 128 4.34 9.04 14.19
N GLY A 129 4.27 8.57 12.95
CA GLY A 129 5.14 9.02 11.86
C GLY A 129 6.51 8.33 11.84
N VAL A 130 6.59 7.09 12.32
CA VAL A 130 7.78 6.24 12.20
C VAL A 130 7.67 5.47 10.89
N THR A 131 8.46 5.86 9.88
CA THR A 131 8.48 5.19 8.57
C THR A 131 9.75 4.34 8.44
N PRO A 132 9.65 3.01 8.30
CA PRO A 132 10.81 2.14 8.08
C PRO A 132 11.69 2.58 6.90
N TYR A 133 13.02 2.46 7.04
CA TYR A 133 13.93 2.52 5.91
C TYR A 133 13.81 1.20 5.12
N VAL A 134 13.35 1.30 3.88
CA VAL A 134 13.13 0.14 3.01
C VAL A 134 13.81 0.37 1.68
N CYS A 135 14.61 -0.59 1.24
CA CYS A 135 15.33 -0.51 -0.02
C CYS A 135 14.39 -0.68 -1.22
N ARG A 136 14.63 0.07 -2.29
CA ARG A 136 13.81 0.07 -3.51
C ARG A 136 13.90 -1.19 -4.38
N LYS A 137 14.92 -2.05 -4.18
CA LYS A 137 15.10 -3.32 -4.91
C LYS A 137 15.13 -4.50 -3.95
N GLY A 138 14.51 -5.61 -4.35
CA GLY A 138 14.55 -6.88 -3.60
C GLY A 138 13.31 -7.75 -3.82
N SER A 139 12.13 -7.15 -3.99
CA SER A 139 10.92 -7.89 -4.37
C SER A 139 10.95 -8.26 -5.85
N VAL A 140 10.47 -9.47 -6.17
CA VAL A 140 10.21 -9.95 -7.54
C VAL A 140 8.71 -9.90 -7.90
N GLY A 141 7.85 -9.41 -6.99
CA GLY A 141 6.43 -9.15 -7.27
C GLY A 141 5.54 -10.37 -7.55
N ALA A 142 6.00 -11.60 -7.25
CA ALA A 142 5.26 -12.82 -7.54
C ALA A 142 4.21 -13.16 -6.45
N SER A 143 4.65 -13.67 -5.29
CA SER A 143 3.77 -14.15 -4.21
C SER A 143 4.00 -13.44 -2.86
N GLY A 144 4.94 -12.51 -2.79
CA GLY A 144 5.18 -11.69 -1.62
C GLY A 144 6.27 -10.66 -1.85
N ASP A 145 6.04 -9.45 -1.35
CA ASP A 145 7.05 -8.40 -1.23
C ASP A 145 7.97 -8.68 -0.04
N LEU A 146 8.49 -9.91 0.04
CA LEU A 146 9.12 -10.46 1.24
C LEU A 146 10.29 -9.59 1.70
N ALA A 147 11.16 -9.17 0.78
CA ALA A 147 12.32 -8.37 1.15
C ALA A 147 11.99 -7.00 1.72
N PRO A 148 11.23 -6.14 1.02
CA PRO A 148 10.89 -4.84 1.58
C PRO A 148 9.96 -4.96 2.81
N MET A 149 9.05 -5.93 2.86
CA MET A 149 8.21 -6.12 4.05
C MET A 149 9.00 -6.66 5.24
N ALA A 150 10.05 -7.45 5.03
CA ALA A 150 10.96 -7.88 6.09
C ALA A 150 11.78 -6.70 6.64
N GLN A 151 12.20 -5.77 5.79
CA GLN A 151 12.84 -4.53 6.26
C GLN A 151 11.90 -3.66 7.11
N ILE A 152 10.60 -3.65 6.82
CA ILE A 152 9.59 -3.05 7.71
C ILE A 152 9.51 -3.81 9.04
N ALA A 153 9.49 -5.15 8.98
CA ALA A 153 9.37 -6.01 10.16
C ALA A 153 10.57 -5.94 11.12
N LEU A 154 11.75 -5.47 10.67
CA LEU A 154 12.90 -5.25 11.55
C LEU A 154 12.56 -4.30 12.72
N LEU A 155 11.73 -3.27 12.52
CA LEU A 155 11.33 -2.39 13.62
C LEU A 155 10.49 -3.10 14.69
N LEU A 156 9.79 -4.19 14.34
CA LEU A 156 9.04 -5.00 15.30
C LEU A 156 9.97 -5.83 16.20
N LEU A 157 11.24 -5.95 15.83
CA LEU A 157 12.35 -6.50 16.63
C LEU A 157 13.20 -5.39 17.27
N GLY A 158 12.87 -4.11 17.03
CA GLY A 158 13.67 -2.96 17.47
C GLY A 158 14.91 -2.70 16.62
N GLU A 159 15.07 -3.41 15.52
CA GLU A 159 16.26 -3.37 14.66
C GLU A 159 15.99 -2.62 13.36
N GLY A 160 17.00 -2.49 12.50
CA GLY A 160 16.87 -1.74 11.23
C GLY A 160 16.93 -0.23 11.45
N LYS A 161 16.41 0.53 10.49
CA LYS A 161 16.41 2.00 10.52
C LYS A 161 15.03 2.54 10.19
N ALA A 162 14.73 3.75 10.63
CA ALA A 162 13.48 4.43 10.29
C ALA A 162 13.68 5.94 10.15
N PHE A 163 12.90 6.54 9.26
CA PHE A 163 12.70 7.97 9.19
C PHE A 163 11.70 8.39 10.28
N TYR A 164 12.08 9.37 11.09
CA TYR A 164 11.23 9.95 12.12
C TYR A 164 11.54 11.44 12.27
N GLN A 165 10.52 12.29 12.17
CA GLN A 165 10.64 13.76 12.25
C GLN A 165 11.70 14.36 11.31
N GLY A 166 11.91 13.76 10.13
CA GLY A 166 12.86 14.22 9.12
C GLY A 166 14.29 13.69 9.30
N GLU A 167 14.57 12.89 10.34
CA GLU A 167 15.86 12.27 10.58
C GLU A 167 15.82 10.77 10.27
N LEU A 168 16.92 10.23 9.73
CA LEU A 168 17.13 8.78 9.63
C LEU A 168 17.82 8.28 10.91
N LEU A 169 17.14 7.44 11.66
CA LEU A 169 17.57 6.94 12.97
C LEU A 169 17.67 5.41 12.96
N GLU A 170 18.42 4.87 13.93
CA GLU A 170 18.35 3.44 14.24
C GLU A 170 16.95 3.09 14.76
N GLY A 171 16.48 1.89 14.44
CA GLY A 171 15.10 1.46 14.67
C GLY A 171 14.66 1.56 16.13
N THR A 172 15.53 1.10 17.05
CA THR A 172 15.30 1.22 18.50
C THR A 172 15.11 2.67 18.92
N GLU A 173 15.92 3.58 18.37
CA GLU A 173 15.88 4.99 18.72
C GLU A 173 14.61 5.67 18.18
N ALA A 174 14.25 5.42 16.91
CA ALA A 174 13.03 5.95 16.32
C ALA A 174 11.77 5.51 17.09
N MET A 175 11.68 4.20 17.40
CA MET A 175 10.56 3.63 18.15
C MET A 175 10.53 4.19 19.58
N GLY A 176 11.69 4.32 20.24
CA GLY A 176 11.82 4.89 21.57
C GLY A 176 11.40 6.36 21.64
N ARG A 177 11.89 7.21 20.73
CA ARG A 177 11.52 8.63 20.64
C ARG A 177 10.03 8.81 20.35
N ALA A 178 9.43 7.93 19.56
CA ALA A 178 7.99 7.92 19.28
C ALA A 178 7.15 7.32 20.43
N GLY A 179 7.77 6.73 21.46
CA GLY A 179 7.08 6.04 22.54
C GLY A 179 6.30 4.82 22.06
N ILE A 180 6.85 4.04 21.12
CA ILE A 180 6.28 2.79 20.61
C ILE A 180 7.05 1.62 21.22
N ALA A 181 6.36 0.74 21.91
CA ALA A 181 6.97 -0.47 22.46
C ALA A 181 7.29 -1.48 21.35
N VAL A 182 8.44 -2.14 21.44
CA VAL A 182 8.85 -3.20 20.50
C VAL A 182 8.14 -4.51 20.89
N PRO A 183 7.29 -5.09 20.03
CA PRO A 183 6.45 -6.25 20.41
C PRO A 183 7.18 -7.59 20.35
N GLY A 184 8.37 -7.64 19.72
CA GLY A 184 9.03 -8.88 19.33
C GLY A 184 8.17 -9.69 18.36
N LEU A 185 8.61 -10.91 18.03
CA LEU A 185 7.87 -11.81 17.14
C LEU A 185 7.70 -13.18 17.80
N HIS A 186 6.48 -13.70 17.78
CA HIS A 186 6.17 -15.07 18.17
C HIS A 186 5.79 -15.88 16.92
N ALA A 187 5.57 -17.19 17.09
CA ALA A 187 5.09 -18.08 16.03
C ALA A 187 4.02 -17.42 15.15
N ARG A 188 4.21 -17.48 13.83
CA ARG A 188 3.40 -16.86 12.77
C ARG A 188 3.54 -15.35 12.56
N ASP A 189 3.99 -14.56 13.55
CA ASP A 189 3.98 -13.09 13.44
C ASP A 189 4.83 -12.58 12.27
N GLY A 190 6.10 -13.04 12.18
CA GLY A 190 7.03 -12.61 11.13
C GLY A 190 6.47 -12.90 9.74
N LEU A 191 6.05 -14.15 9.50
CA LEU A 191 5.46 -14.53 8.21
C LEU A 191 4.14 -13.78 7.93
N GLY A 192 3.33 -13.51 8.94
CA GLY A 192 2.09 -12.75 8.80
C GLY A 192 2.32 -11.27 8.43
N VAL A 193 3.45 -10.70 8.84
CA VAL A 193 3.85 -9.34 8.45
C VAL A 193 4.38 -9.32 7.02
N ILE A 194 5.27 -10.27 6.65
CA ILE A 194 6.02 -10.15 5.39
C ILE A 194 5.34 -10.76 4.17
N ASN A 195 4.44 -11.74 4.35
CA ASN A 195 3.88 -12.48 3.23
C ASN A 195 2.67 -11.76 2.61
N GLY A 196 2.91 -11.09 1.47
CA GLY A 196 1.87 -10.43 0.67
C GLY A 196 2.45 -9.38 -0.27
N SER A 197 1.69 -8.97 -1.28
CA SER A 197 2.09 -7.99 -2.30
C SER A 197 1.79 -6.54 -1.89
N ASN A 198 2.07 -6.20 -0.63
CA ASN A 198 1.64 -4.93 -0.03
C ASN A 198 2.38 -3.69 -0.58
N VAL A 199 3.66 -3.83 -0.90
CA VAL A 199 4.49 -2.74 -1.43
C VAL A 199 4.12 -2.46 -2.89
N LEU A 200 4.06 -3.51 -3.73
CA LEU A 200 3.64 -3.37 -5.13
C LEU A 200 2.22 -2.81 -5.24
N THR A 201 1.30 -3.26 -4.39
CA THR A 201 -0.07 -2.75 -4.37
C THR A 201 -0.11 -1.27 -3.97
N ALA A 202 0.67 -0.86 -2.96
CA ALA A 202 0.75 0.54 -2.54
C ALA A 202 1.32 1.43 -3.64
N MET A 203 2.43 1.02 -4.28
CA MET A 203 3.02 1.70 -5.43
C MET A 203 2.01 1.88 -6.56
N SER A 204 1.25 0.83 -6.87
CA SER A 204 0.23 0.84 -7.91
C SER A 204 -0.91 1.80 -7.58
N ALA A 205 -1.39 1.82 -6.33
CA ALA A 205 -2.43 2.73 -5.89
C ALA A 205 -1.98 4.20 -6.01
N LEU A 206 -0.78 4.51 -5.53
CA LEU A 206 -0.22 5.87 -5.60
C LEU A 206 0.01 6.30 -7.06
N PHE A 207 0.56 5.42 -7.89
CA PHE A 207 0.73 5.66 -9.33
C PHE A 207 -0.61 5.91 -10.03
N LEU A 208 -1.63 5.09 -9.78
CA LEU A 208 -2.96 5.26 -10.38
C LEU A 208 -3.62 6.57 -9.93
N TYR A 209 -3.42 6.99 -8.68
CA TYR A 209 -3.89 8.28 -8.20
C TYR A 209 -3.24 9.44 -8.99
N ASP A 210 -1.92 9.40 -9.15
CA ASP A 210 -1.17 10.43 -9.86
C ASP A 210 -1.46 10.45 -11.36
N ALA A 211 -1.53 9.28 -11.99
CA ALA A 211 -1.85 9.14 -13.41
C ALA A 211 -3.24 9.72 -13.73
N ASN A 212 -4.23 9.47 -12.86
CA ASN A 212 -5.57 10.08 -13.01
C ASN A 212 -5.54 11.60 -12.89
N ARG A 213 -4.70 12.16 -12.01
CA ARG A 213 -4.53 13.62 -11.89
C ARG A 213 -3.81 14.18 -13.10
N TRP A 214 -2.78 13.50 -13.58
CA TRP A 214 -2.05 13.90 -14.78
C TRP A 214 -2.95 13.92 -16.01
N LEU A 215 -3.77 12.88 -16.22
CA LEU A 215 -4.75 12.84 -17.31
C LEU A 215 -5.74 14.01 -17.25
N LYS A 216 -6.24 14.36 -16.05
CA LYS A 216 -7.10 15.54 -15.86
C LYS A 216 -6.40 16.83 -16.26
N GLN A 217 -5.13 17.00 -15.88
CA GLN A 217 -4.35 18.19 -16.25
C GLN A 217 -4.06 18.24 -17.75
N ALA A 218 -3.75 17.09 -18.37
CA ALA A 218 -3.58 17.00 -19.82
C ALA A 218 -4.85 17.38 -20.57
N GLU A 219 -6.03 16.97 -20.09
CA GLU A 219 -7.33 17.35 -20.67
C GLU A 219 -7.61 18.86 -20.55
N ILE A 220 -7.23 19.49 -19.44
CA ILE A 220 -7.33 20.95 -19.26
C ILE A 220 -6.39 21.66 -20.25
N ALA A 221 -5.12 21.27 -20.30
CA ALA A 221 -4.14 21.86 -21.21
C ALA A 221 -4.53 21.67 -22.69
N ALA A 222 -5.05 20.49 -23.04
CA ALA A 222 -5.59 20.22 -24.37
C ALA A 222 -6.77 21.16 -24.67
N SER A 223 -7.71 21.33 -23.75
CA SER A 223 -8.86 22.23 -23.92
C SER A 223 -8.42 23.69 -24.16
N MET A 224 -7.44 24.18 -23.41
CA MET A 224 -6.87 25.52 -23.61
C MET A 224 -6.18 25.65 -24.98
N SER A 225 -5.45 24.61 -25.39
CA SER A 225 -4.76 24.59 -26.68
C SER A 225 -5.75 24.58 -27.85
N LEU A 226 -6.85 23.83 -27.73
CA LEU A 226 -7.91 23.80 -28.73
C LEU A 226 -8.53 25.18 -28.92
N GLU A 227 -8.90 25.87 -27.83
CA GLU A 227 -9.36 27.27 -27.85
C GLU A 227 -8.35 28.20 -28.53
N ALA A 228 -7.09 28.16 -28.12
CA ALA A 228 -6.04 29.02 -28.68
C ALA A 228 -5.81 28.80 -30.18
N LEU A 229 -5.90 27.55 -30.63
CA LEU A 229 -5.71 27.15 -32.03
C LEU A 229 -6.96 27.33 -32.89
N LYS A 230 -8.10 27.70 -32.28
CA LYS A 230 -9.39 27.80 -32.95
C LYS A 230 -9.77 26.47 -33.64
N ALA A 231 -9.67 25.37 -32.88
CA ALA A 231 -9.88 24.02 -33.37
C ALA A 231 -11.34 23.72 -33.79
N ASN A 232 -11.51 22.77 -34.70
CA ASN A 232 -12.80 22.17 -35.03
C ASN A 232 -13.22 21.22 -33.90
N MET A 233 -14.30 21.55 -33.19
CA MET A 233 -14.79 20.74 -32.06
C MET A 233 -15.66 19.54 -32.46
N SER A 234 -15.98 19.37 -33.75
CA SER A 234 -16.81 18.25 -34.24
C SER A 234 -16.24 16.86 -33.88
N PRO A 235 -14.92 16.60 -34.03
CA PRO A 235 -14.32 15.31 -33.67
C PRO A 235 -14.39 14.97 -32.19
N TYR A 236 -14.60 15.95 -31.31
CA TYR A 236 -14.71 15.76 -29.87
C TYR A 236 -16.15 15.44 -29.42
N THR A 237 -17.07 15.19 -30.34
CA THR A 237 -18.44 14.79 -29.97
C THR A 237 -18.44 13.38 -29.38
N ALA A 238 -19.00 13.21 -28.18
CA ALA A 238 -19.04 11.91 -27.49
C ALA A 238 -19.61 10.77 -28.35
N ARG A 239 -20.65 11.04 -29.15
CA ARG A 239 -21.28 10.08 -30.06
C ARG A 239 -20.29 9.40 -31.03
N LEU A 240 -19.29 10.14 -31.52
CA LEU A 240 -18.27 9.60 -32.43
C LEU A 240 -17.42 8.54 -31.70
N HIS A 241 -17.08 8.80 -30.44
CA HIS A 241 -16.28 7.89 -29.62
C HIS A 241 -17.10 6.72 -29.08
N GLU A 242 -18.39 6.92 -28.81
CA GLU A 242 -19.34 5.86 -28.42
C GLU A 242 -19.47 4.82 -29.53
N VAL A 243 -19.66 5.26 -30.79
CA VAL A 243 -19.72 4.36 -31.96
C VAL A 243 -18.40 3.61 -32.14
N ARG A 244 -17.25 4.25 -31.85
CA ARG A 244 -15.93 3.59 -31.91
C ARG A 244 -15.69 2.59 -30.76
N GLY A 245 -16.40 2.70 -29.64
CA GLY A 245 -16.42 1.71 -28.55
C GLY A 245 -15.37 1.89 -27.44
N PHE A 246 -14.54 2.93 -27.47
CA PHE A 246 -13.50 3.13 -26.44
C PHE A 246 -13.98 4.00 -25.29
N LYS A 247 -14.25 3.40 -24.13
CA LYS A 247 -14.72 4.10 -22.91
C LYS A 247 -13.83 5.28 -22.49
N GLY A 248 -12.50 5.11 -22.59
CA GLY A 248 -11.54 6.18 -22.28
C GLY A 248 -11.68 7.39 -23.21
N ALA A 249 -11.87 7.16 -24.51
CA ALA A 249 -12.07 8.24 -25.48
C ALA A 249 -13.38 8.99 -25.25
N VAL A 250 -14.47 8.28 -24.92
CA VAL A 250 -15.75 8.90 -24.54
C VAL A 250 -15.56 9.80 -23.30
N ARG A 251 -14.89 9.29 -22.27
CA ARG A 251 -14.60 10.04 -21.03
C ARG A 251 -13.77 11.30 -21.28
N SER A 252 -12.74 11.22 -22.11
CA SER A 252 -11.91 12.39 -22.44
C SER A 252 -12.64 13.42 -23.30
N ALA A 253 -13.43 12.97 -24.29
CA ALA A 253 -14.25 13.86 -25.11
C ALA A 253 -15.27 14.64 -24.26
N LEU A 254 -15.96 13.97 -23.34
CA LEU A 254 -16.88 14.62 -22.39
C LEU A 254 -16.14 15.61 -21.48
N SER A 255 -14.95 15.26 -20.99
CA SER A 255 -14.16 16.12 -20.11
C SER A 255 -13.70 17.38 -20.83
N ILE A 256 -13.18 17.27 -22.07
CA ILE A 256 -12.77 18.41 -22.90
C ILE A 256 -13.97 19.31 -23.21
N ASN A 257 -15.10 18.74 -23.65
CA ASN A 257 -16.31 19.53 -23.92
C ASN A 257 -16.82 20.30 -22.70
N LYS A 258 -16.67 19.72 -21.50
CA LYS A 258 -17.03 20.41 -20.25
C LYS A 258 -16.13 21.63 -20.02
N MET A 259 -14.84 21.54 -20.31
CA MET A 259 -13.88 22.63 -20.08
C MET A 259 -14.06 23.80 -21.04
N ILE A 260 -14.36 23.53 -22.32
CA ILE A 260 -14.57 24.59 -23.33
C ILE A 260 -16.01 25.13 -23.35
N ASN A 261 -16.88 24.64 -22.46
CA ASN A 261 -18.26 25.07 -22.43
C ASN A 261 -18.35 26.57 -22.09
N GLY A 262 -19.09 27.33 -22.89
CA GLY A 262 -19.16 28.79 -22.77
C GLY A 262 -18.02 29.55 -23.47
N GLY A 263 -17.03 28.86 -24.03
CA GLY A 263 -15.95 29.45 -24.82
C GLY A 263 -16.38 29.91 -26.23
N ASP A 264 -15.52 30.70 -26.87
CA ASP A 264 -15.80 31.30 -28.19
C ASP A 264 -15.82 30.25 -29.31
N LEU A 265 -15.03 29.18 -29.19
CA LEU A 265 -15.11 28.04 -30.10
C LEU A 265 -16.43 27.29 -29.99
N LYS A 266 -16.82 26.94 -28.77
CA LYS A 266 -18.05 26.16 -28.54
C LYS A 266 -19.30 26.97 -28.92
N SER A 267 -19.27 28.28 -28.72
CA SER A 267 -20.36 29.20 -29.09
C SER A 267 -20.36 29.60 -30.57
N GLY A 268 -19.36 29.16 -31.35
CA GLY A 268 -19.29 29.45 -32.79
C GLY A 268 -18.98 30.91 -33.13
N LYS A 269 -18.53 31.71 -32.17
CA LYS A 269 -18.15 33.12 -32.38
C LYS A 269 -16.86 33.26 -33.19
N VAL A 270 -16.03 32.22 -33.20
CA VAL A 270 -14.75 32.19 -33.89
C VAL A 270 -14.79 31.14 -35.01
N LYS A 271 -14.33 31.52 -36.21
CA LYS A 271 -14.17 30.59 -37.33
C LYS A 271 -13.02 29.62 -37.05
N HIS A 272 -13.25 28.34 -37.32
CA HIS A 272 -12.24 27.27 -37.26
C HIS A 272 -11.93 26.73 -38.67
N LYS A 273 -10.85 25.96 -38.80
CA LYS A 273 -10.53 25.23 -40.04
C LYS A 273 -11.49 24.05 -40.23
N VAL A 274 -11.54 23.50 -41.44
CA VAL A 274 -12.31 22.27 -41.70
C VAL A 274 -11.68 21.07 -40.98
N GLN A 275 -10.35 21.00 -40.96
CA GLN A 275 -9.57 19.94 -40.34
C GLN A 275 -8.40 20.55 -39.55
N ASP A 276 -8.20 20.03 -38.34
CA ASP A 276 -7.03 20.31 -37.51
C ASP A 276 -5.91 19.29 -37.81
N ALA A 277 -4.68 19.64 -37.43
CA ALA A 277 -3.49 18.78 -37.59
C ALA A 277 -3.51 17.58 -36.63
#